data_AF-A0A3C1G217-F1
#
_entry.id   AF-A0A3C1G217-F1
#
_cell.length_a   1.000
_cell.length_b   1.000
_cell.length_c   1.000
_cell.angle_alpha   90.00
_cell.angle_beta   90.00
_cell.angle_gamma   90.00
#
_symmetry.space_group_name_H-M   'P 1'
#
loop_
_entity.id
_entity.type
_entity.pdbx_description
1 polymer ?
#
loop_
_entity_poly.entity_id
_entity_poly.type
_entity_poly.pdbx_seq_one_letter_code
_entity_poly.pdbx_strand_id
1 'polypeptide(L)'
;MNLFEVSKEIASRFTQIFLRDNQGKRPVYGGSEKFQTDPHWRDHILFYEYSHGDSGSGLGASHQTGWTGLVAKLIQLYGLLDAKKLLEAGRAGIFSHDR
;
A
#
# COMPACT_ATOMS: atom_id res chain seq x y z
N MET A 1 -2.47 20.66 5.68
CA MET A 1 -2.84 19.79 4.56
C MET A 1 -2.47 20.46 3.23
N ASN A 2 -1.32 20.11 2.67
CA ASN A 2 -0.90 20.44 1.31
C ASN A 2 -0.96 19.18 0.41
N LEU A 3 -0.69 19.32 -0.89
CA LEU A 3 -0.79 18.19 -1.84
C LEU A 3 0.14 17.02 -1.49
N PHE A 4 1.33 17.28 -0.93
CA PHE A 4 2.24 16.22 -0.49
C PHE A 4 1.68 15.46 0.72
N GLU A 5 1.10 16.19 1.68
CA GLU A 5 0.46 15.57 2.85
C GLU A 5 -0.73 14.71 2.44
N VAL A 6 -1.58 15.20 1.53
CA VAL A 6 -2.73 14.45 1.00
C VAL A 6 -2.25 13.20 0.25
N SER A 7 -1.26 13.32 -0.64
CA SER A 7 -0.77 12.19 -1.42
C SER A 7 -0.09 11.14 -0.54
N LYS A 8 0.63 11.57 0.50
CA LYS A 8 1.23 10.68 1.51
C LYS A 8 0.17 9.97 2.35
N GLU A 9 -0.89 10.67 2.75
CA GLU A 9 -1.98 10.09 3.52
C GLU A 9 -2.73 9.02 2.72
N ILE A 10 -3.07 9.29 1.46
CA ILE A 10 -3.71 8.31 0.57
C ILE A 10 -2.82 7.08 0.41
N ALA A 11 -1.53 7.29 0.13
CA ALA A 11 -0.57 6.19 0.00
C ALA A 11 -0.47 5.38 1.29
N SER A 12 -0.39 6.05 2.45
CA SER A 12 -0.37 5.40 3.76
C SER A 12 -1.64 4.54 3.96
N ARG A 13 -2.83 5.11 3.78
CA ARG A 13 -4.10 4.37 3.93
C ARG A 13 -4.18 3.17 2.98
N PHE A 14 -3.75 3.34 1.73
CA PHE A 14 -3.71 2.24 0.77
C PHE A 14 -2.71 1.14 1.17
N THR A 15 -1.51 1.50 1.64
CA THR A 15 -0.52 0.51 2.10
C THR A 15 -0.98 -0.26 3.34
N GLN A 16 -1.73 0.39 4.23
CA GLN A 16 -2.23 -0.22 5.47
C GLN A 16 -3.24 -1.35 5.22
N ILE A 17 -3.96 -1.37 4.10
CA ILE A 17 -4.91 -2.47 3.80
C ILE A 17 -4.22 -3.83 3.67
N PHE A 18 -2.92 -3.81 3.34
CA PHE A 18 -2.09 -5.00 3.24
C PHE A 18 -1.49 -5.41 4.56
N LEU A 19 -1.60 -4.62 5.64
CA LEU A 19 -1.06 -4.93 6.97
C LEU A 19 -2.13 -5.53 7.87
N ARG A 20 -1.71 -6.23 8.93
CA ARG A 20 -2.63 -6.70 9.96
C ARG A 20 -2.99 -5.53 10.86
N ASP A 21 -4.27 -5.40 11.16
CA ASP A 21 -4.79 -4.47 12.15
C ASP A 21 -4.65 -5.01 13.58
N ASN A 22 -5.22 -4.28 14.55
CA ASN A 22 -5.21 -4.66 15.97
C ASN A 22 -5.95 -5.98 16.26
N GLN A 23 -6.79 -6.47 15.33
CA GLN A 23 -7.49 -7.75 15.42
C GLN A 23 -6.74 -8.86 14.66
N GLY A 24 -5.57 -8.56 14.10
CA GLY A 24 -4.78 -9.50 13.32
C GLY A 24 -5.30 -9.72 11.90
N LYS A 25 -6.29 -8.94 11.43
CA LYS A 25 -6.90 -9.09 10.11
C LYS A 25 -6.30 -8.09 9.12
N ARG A 26 -6.18 -8.50 7.85
CA ARG A 26 -5.79 -7.61 6.75
C ARG A 26 -7.03 -7.13 6.02
N PRO A 27 -7.29 -5.81 5.91
CA PRO A 27 -8.44 -5.31 5.16
C PRO A 27 -8.51 -5.82 3.72
N VAL A 28 -7.36 -6.05 3.06
CA VAL A 28 -7.30 -6.55 1.68
C VAL A 28 -8.02 -7.90 1.47
N TYR A 29 -8.11 -8.75 2.50
CA TYR A 29 -8.83 -10.02 2.40
C TYR A 29 -10.34 -9.90 2.65
N GLY A 30 -10.82 -8.74 3.11
CA GLY A 30 -12.22 -8.50 3.45
C GLY A 30 -12.77 -9.61 4.36
N GLY A 31 -13.93 -10.15 3.99
CA GLY A 31 -14.60 -11.24 4.70
C GLY A 31 -14.04 -12.65 4.45
N SER A 32 -12.91 -12.79 3.76
CA SER A 32 -12.34 -14.11 3.44
C SER A 32 -11.63 -14.73 4.65
N GLU A 33 -12.38 -15.34 5.56
CA GLU A 33 -11.85 -15.89 6.83
C GLU A 33 -10.66 -16.85 6.65
N LYS A 34 -10.64 -17.63 5.56
CA LYS A 34 -9.51 -18.49 5.22
C LYS A 34 -8.20 -17.71 5.09
N PHE A 35 -8.20 -16.60 4.36
CA PHE A 35 -7.01 -15.78 4.21
C PHE A 35 -6.72 -14.91 5.44
N GLN A 36 -7.69 -14.69 6.33
CA GLN A 36 -7.45 -13.96 7.57
C GLN A 36 -6.79 -14.84 8.63
N THR A 37 -7.26 -16.07 8.80
CA THR A 37 -7.00 -16.85 10.03
C THR A 37 -6.20 -18.14 9.80
N ASP A 38 -6.27 -18.74 8.61
CA ASP A 38 -5.60 -20.02 8.35
C ASP A 38 -4.07 -19.83 8.39
N PRO A 39 -3.34 -20.57 9.25
CA PRO A 39 -1.90 -20.40 9.41
C PRO A 39 -1.10 -20.70 8.14
N HIS A 40 -1.66 -21.46 7.19
CA HIS A 40 -1.03 -21.77 5.91
C HIS A 40 -1.27 -20.70 4.85
N TRP A 41 -2.29 -19.85 5.01
CA TRP A 41 -2.68 -18.89 3.97
C TRP A 41 -2.54 -17.42 4.39
N ARG A 42 -2.61 -17.13 5.68
CA ARG A 42 -2.69 -15.76 6.22
C ARG A 42 -1.49 -14.85 5.97
N ASP A 43 -0.37 -15.43 5.55
CA ASP A 43 0.87 -14.72 5.24
C ASP A 43 1.19 -14.72 3.73
N HIS A 44 0.33 -15.32 2.90
CA HIS A 44 0.40 -15.28 1.43
C HIS A 44 -0.43 -14.11 0.90
N ILE A 45 0.17 -12.91 0.90
CA ILE A 45 -0.49 -11.67 0.49
C ILE A 45 -0.87 -11.74 -0.99
N LEU A 46 -2.16 -11.52 -1.25
CA LEU A 46 -2.73 -11.46 -2.60
C LEU A 46 -2.80 -10.02 -3.10
N PHE A 47 -2.70 -9.86 -4.41
CA PHE A 47 -2.77 -8.58 -5.10
C PHE A 47 -4.01 -8.57 -5.98
N TYR A 48 -5.01 -7.82 -5.54
CA TYR A 48 -6.29 -7.75 -6.23
C TYR A 48 -6.29 -6.67 -7.31
N GLU A 49 -7.18 -6.82 -8.28
CA GLU A 49 -7.33 -5.89 -9.41
C GLU A 49 -7.76 -4.49 -8.95
N TYR A 50 -8.70 -4.41 -8.01
CA TYR A 50 -9.15 -3.15 -7.41
C TYR A 50 -9.47 -3.32 -5.93
N SER A 51 -9.55 -2.20 -5.21
CA SER A 51 -9.85 -2.16 -3.77
C SER A 51 -11.13 -1.39 -3.51
N HIS A 52 -11.94 -1.87 -2.57
CA HIS A 52 -13.11 -1.15 -2.10
C HIS A 52 -12.69 0.10 -1.32
N GLY A 53 -13.19 1.27 -1.70
CA GLY A 53 -12.77 2.57 -1.13
C GLY A 53 -12.98 2.68 0.39
N ASP A 54 -14.10 2.17 0.90
CA ASP A 54 -14.42 2.28 2.34
C ASP A 54 -13.77 1.19 3.20
N SER A 55 -13.82 -0.08 2.76
CA SER A 55 -13.36 -1.21 3.57
C SER A 55 -11.94 -1.66 3.29
N GLY A 56 -11.35 -1.27 2.15
CA GLY A 56 -10.04 -1.75 1.71
C GLY A 56 -10.03 -3.18 1.18
N SER A 57 -11.20 -3.85 1.10
CA SER A 57 -11.33 -5.21 0.55
C SER A 57 -10.81 -5.28 -0.88
N GLY A 58 -9.96 -6.25 -1.18
CA GLY A 58 -9.53 -6.56 -2.53
C GLY A 58 -10.61 -7.29 -3.33
N LEU A 59 -10.78 -6.90 -4.58
CA LEU A 59 -11.83 -7.37 -5.48
C LEU A 59 -11.28 -7.66 -6.88
N GLY A 60 -11.97 -8.50 -7.65
CA GLY A 60 -11.52 -8.95 -8.97
C GLY A 60 -10.44 -10.03 -8.90
N ALA A 61 -9.58 -10.10 -9.92
CA ALA A 61 -8.52 -11.11 -9.98
C ALA A 61 -7.50 -10.94 -8.84
N SER A 62 -7.20 -12.01 -8.09
CA SER A 62 -6.38 -11.97 -6.87
C SER A 62 -4.86 -12.13 -7.08
N HIS A 63 -4.45 -12.39 -8.33
CA HIS A 63 -3.04 -12.55 -8.73
C HIS A 63 -2.61 -11.45 -9.71
N GLN A 64 -3.13 -10.24 -9.48
CA GLN A 64 -2.87 -9.09 -10.33
C GLN A 64 -1.67 -8.31 -9.77
N THR A 65 -0.47 -8.88 -9.92
CA THR A 65 0.81 -8.21 -9.60
C THR A 65 1.25 -7.22 -10.69
N GLY A 66 0.29 -6.61 -11.39
CA GLY A 66 0.52 -5.51 -12.31
C GLY A 66 0.59 -4.18 -11.55
N TRP A 67 -0.38 -3.30 -11.75
CA TRP A 67 -0.39 -1.99 -11.09
C TRP A 67 -0.51 -2.06 -9.56
N THR A 68 -1.17 -3.07 -8.99
CA THR A 68 -1.29 -3.20 -7.52
C THR A 68 0.06 -3.45 -6.85
N GLY A 69 1.04 -4.01 -7.58
CA GLY A 69 2.43 -4.11 -7.14
C GLY A 69 3.10 -2.76 -6.87
N LEU A 70 2.57 -1.64 -7.40
CA LEU A 70 3.08 -0.29 -7.14
C LEU A 70 2.95 0.13 -5.67
N VAL A 71 2.22 -0.62 -4.83
CA VAL A 71 2.24 -0.42 -3.37
C VAL A 71 3.67 -0.42 -2.80
N ALA A 72 4.56 -1.27 -3.31
CA ALA A 72 5.96 -1.29 -2.91
C ALA A 72 6.68 0.03 -3.25
N LYS A 73 6.34 0.63 -4.40
CA LYS A 73 6.86 1.94 -4.80
C LYS A 73 6.31 3.07 -3.96
N LEU A 74 5.05 3.00 -3.52
CA LEU A 74 4.50 3.98 -2.58
C LEU A 74 5.24 3.96 -1.24
N ILE A 75 5.52 2.76 -0.70
CA ILE A 75 6.30 2.58 0.53
C ILE A 75 7.71 3.17 0.36
N GLN A 76 8.40 2.83 -0.74
CA GLN A 76 9.73 3.36 -1.03
C GLN A 76 9.71 4.90 -1.16
N LEU A 77 8.77 5.45 -1.92
CA LEU A 77 8.67 6.87 -2.21
C LEU A 77 8.53 7.70 -0.93
N TYR A 78 7.54 7.37 -0.09
CA TYR A 78 7.26 8.13 1.12
C TYR A 78 8.12 7.75 2.33
N GLY A 79 8.92 6.67 2.22
CA GLY A 79 10.00 6.37 3.15
C GLY A 79 11.27 7.19 2.91
N LEU A 80 11.49 7.65 1.67
CA LEU A 80 12.70 8.37 1.27
C LEU A 80 12.49 9.89 1.09
N LEU A 81 11.30 10.29 0.67
CA LEU A 81 10.95 11.70 0.46
C LEU A 81 10.34 12.34 1.69
N ASP A 82 10.73 13.59 1.92
CA ASP A 82 9.94 14.58 2.66
C ASP A 82 9.50 15.70 1.70
N ALA A 83 8.62 16.58 2.19
CA ALA A 83 8.05 17.66 1.39
C ALA A 83 9.13 18.62 0.86
N LYS A 84 10.20 18.86 1.64
CA LYS A 84 11.28 19.77 1.27
C LYS A 84 12.13 19.19 0.15
N LYS A 85 12.56 17.92 0.28
CA LYS A 85 13.31 17.21 -0.78
C LYS A 85 12.53 17.17 -2.09
N LEU A 86 11.22 16.91 -2.04
CA LEU A 86 10.39 16.91 -3.23
C LEU A 86 10.29 18.32 -3.86
N LEU A 87 10.15 19.37 -3.05
CA LEU A 87 10.07 20.74 -3.54
C LEU A 87 11.37 21.19 -4.21
N GLU A 88 12.52 20.82 -3.64
CA GLU A 88 13.85 21.25 -4.10
C GLU A 88 14.34 20.45 -5.30
N ALA A 89 14.22 19.11 -5.26
CA ALA A 89 14.80 18.22 -6.26
C ALA A 89 13.76 17.65 -7.25
N GLY A 90 12.47 17.93 -7.04
CA GLY A 90 11.38 17.39 -7.86
C GLY A 90 11.41 15.86 -7.91
N ARG A 91 11.10 15.30 -9.08
CA ARG A 91 11.15 13.84 -9.31
C ARG A 91 12.56 13.26 -9.24
N ALA A 92 13.61 14.07 -9.45
CA ALA A 92 14.98 13.59 -9.37
C ALA A 92 15.37 13.20 -7.94
N GLY A 93 14.81 13.88 -6.93
CA GLY A 93 14.98 13.55 -5.51
C GLY A 93 14.52 12.14 -5.12
N ILE A 94 13.69 11.50 -5.94
CA ILE A 94 13.23 10.11 -5.76
C ILE A 94 14.33 9.10 -6.10
N PHE A 95 15.16 9.43 -7.10
CA PHE A 95 16.13 8.52 -7.70
C PHE A 95 17.59 8.85 -7.34
N SER A 96 17.84 10.02 -6.75
CA SER A 96 19.13 10.37 -6.18
C SER A 96 19.32 9.61 -4.86
N HIS A 97 19.95 8.44 -4.91
CA HIS A 97 20.57 7.84 -3.74
C HIS A 97 22.03 8.30 -3.67
N ASP A 98 22.47 8.67 -2.46
CA ASP A 98 23.89 8.60 -2.12
C ASP A 98 24.32 7.13 -2.28
N ARG A 99 25.33 6.90 -3.13
CA ARG A 99 26.01 5.59 -3.23
C ARG A 99 27.01 5.44 -2.11
#